data_AF-A0A4C1ZBK1-F1
#
_entry.id   AF-A0A4C1ZBK1-F1
#
_cell.length_a   1.000
_cell.length_b   1.000
_cell.length_c   1.000
_cell.angle_alpha   90.00
_cell.angle_beta   90.00
_cell.angle_gamma   90.00
#
_symmetry.space_group_name_H-M   'P 1'
#
loop_
_entity.id
_entity.type
_entity.pdbx_description
1 polymer ?
#
loop_
_entity_poly.entity_id
_entity_poly.type
_entity_poly.pdbx_seq_one_letter_code
_entity_poly.pdbx_strand_id
1 'polypeptide(L)'
;MYEDRGENLSFLHKYDPACSTTPIDSWGHPVKDPEEMSGSERLRKQIKLKRRQKPRSERASPRATLRDRRVKPPVVMPVENPKDHMRNAFLEFAALTIAIQDVTQTMCKTF
;
A
#
# COMPACT_ATOMS: atom_id res chain seq x y z
N MET A 1 42.94 -6.74 -34.68
CA MET A 1 41.62 -6.33 -35.18
C MET A 1 40.60 -7.25 -34.53
N TYR A 2 39.67 -6.72 -33.74
CA TYR A 2 38.58 -7.53 -33.15
C TYR A 2 37.43 -7.53 -34.16
N GLU A 3 37.07 -8.71 -34.66
CA GLU A 3 35.95 -8.88 -35.59
C GLU A 3 34.63 -8.69 -34.84
N ASP A 4 33.72 -7.93 -35.45
CA ASP A 4 32.34 -7.74 -34.99
C ASP A 4 31.59 -9.07 -35.13
N ARG A 5 31.16 -9.63 -34.00
CA ARG A 5 30.47 -10.93 -33.94
C ARG A 5 28.98 -10.84 -34.27
N GLY A 6 28.50 -9.69 -34.77
CA GLY A 6 27.13 -9.53 -35.24
C GLY A 6 26.11 -9.62 -34.10
N GLU A 7 26.48 -9.19 -32.90
CA GLU A 7 25.57 -9.13 -31.76
C GLU A 7 24.43 -8.17 -32.09
N ASN A 8 23.19 -8.65 -31.97
CA ASN A 8 22.02 -7.85 -32.31
C ASN A 8 21.76 -6.80 -31.22
N LEU A 9 22.26 -5.58 -31.43
CA LEU A 9 22.07 -4.43 -30.55
C LEU A 9 20.72 -3.72 -30.75
N SER A 10 19.78 -4.29 -31.50
CA SER A 10 18.45 -3.67 -31.69
C SER A 10 17.70 -3.45 -30.37
N PHE A 11 18.01 -4.25 -29.35
CA PHE A 11 17.44 -4.08 -28.01
C PHE A 11 17.94 -2.80 -27.33
N LEU A 12 19.20 -2.38 -27.58
CA LEU A 12 19.73 -1.12 -27.04
C LEU A 12 19.06 0.09 -27.69
N HIS A 13 18.78 0.02 -29.00
CA HIS A 13 18.12 1.12 -29.72
C HIS A 13 16.70 1.44 -29.21
N LYS A 14 16.01 0.48 -28.58
CA LYS A 14 14.67 0.72 -27.99
C LYS A 14 14.69 1.73 -26.83
N TYR A 15 15.84 1.87 -26.19
CA TYR A 15 16.03 2.74 -25.04
C TYR A 15 16.97 3.90 -25.34
N ASP A 16 17.34 4.09 -26.62
CA ASP A 16 18.11 5.25 -27.04
C ASP A 16 17.26 6.52 -26.85
N PRO A 17 17.65 7.43 -25.95
CA PRO A 17 16.92 8.67 -25.70
C PRO A 17 16.78 9.54 -26.95
N ALA A 18 17.64 9.37 -27.95
CA ALA A 18 17.57 10.06 -29.23
C ALA A 18 16.45 9.52 -30.16
N CYS A 19 15.92 8.32 -29.90
CA CYS A 19 14.86 7.68 -30.69
C CYS A 19 13.54 7.45 -29.92
N SER A 20 13.49 7.65 -28.60
CA SER A 20 12.28 7.40 -27.79
C SER A 20 11.27 8.54 -27.89
N THR A 21 10.11 8.28 -28.51
CA THR A 21 8.98 9.23 -28.60
C THR A 21 8.15 9.29 -27.30
N THR A 22 8.29 8.33 -26.40
CA THR A 22 7.54 8.32 -25.14
C THR A 22 8.39 8.86 -23.99
N PRO A 23 7.88 9.79 -23.17
CA PRO A 23 8.56 10.19 -21.93
C PRO A 23 8.74 8.96 -21.04
N ILE A 24 9.94 8.81 -20.47
CA ILE A 24 10.35 7.69 -19.62
C ILE A 24 10.70 8.26 -18.24
N ASP A 25 10.36 7.54 -17.16
CA ASP A 25 10.71 7.95 -15.80
C ASP A 25 12.19 7.66 -15.46
N SER A 26 12.64 8.08 -14.28
CA SER A 26 14.02 7.84 -13.81
C SER A 26 14.38 6.36 -13.65
N TRP A 27 13.42 5.45 -13.82
CA TRP A 27 13.58 4.00 -13.71
C TRP A 27 13.46 3.27 -15.06
N GLY A 28 13.31 4.00 -16.17
CA GLY A 28 13.24 3.40 -17.51
C GLY A 28 11.83 2.95 -17.92
N HIS A 29 10.79 3.29 -17.16
CA HIS A 29 9.41 2.90 -17.47
C HIS A 29 8.71 3.97 -18.33
N PRO A 30 7.90 3.57 -19.33
CA PRO A 30 7.07 4.51 -20.08
C PRO A 30 6.14 5.25 -19.12
N VAL A 31 6.22 6.57 -19.11
CA VAL A 31 5.31 7.42 -18.34
C VAL A 31 3.95 7.30 -19.00
N LYS A 32 3.05 6.55 -18.36
CA LYS A 32 1.63 6.54 -18.72
C LYS A 32 1.04 7.93 -18.49
N ASP A 33 0.07 8.30 -19.31
CA ASP A 33 -0.53 9.63 -19.34
C ASP A 33 -0.77 10.20 -17.94
N PRO A 34 -0.43 11.49 -17.68
CA PRO A 34 -0.59 12.12 -16.38
C PRO A 34 -2.06 12.19 -15.91
N GLU A 35 -3.02 11.88 -16.80
CA GLU A 35 -4.45 11.77 -16.49
C GLU A 35 -4.84 10.46 -15.79
N GLU A 36 -3.98 9.42 -15.81
CA GLU A 36 -4.29 8.18 -15.12
C GLU A 36 -4.09 8.38 -13.60
N MET A 37 -5.21 8.56 -12.88
CA MET A 37 -5.21 8.68 -11.41
C MET A 37 -4.34 7.59 -10.79
N SER A 38 -3.29 8.00 -10.07
CA SER A 38 -2.41 7.10 -9.32
C SER A 38 -3.24 6.13 -8.47
N GLY A 39 -2.81 4.88 -8.37
CA GLY A 39 -3.48 3.87 -7.54
C GLY A 39 -3.68 4.34 -6.09
N SER A 40 -2.75 5.15 -5.57
CA SER A 40 -2.84 5.76 -4.25
C SER A 40 -4.00 6.77 -4.14
N GLU A 41 -4.26 7.54 -5.19
CA GLU A 41 -5.33 8.53 -5.25
C GLU A 41 -6.70 7.84 -5.34
N ARG A 42 -6.79 6.77 -6.14
CA ARG A 42 -7.99 5.93 -6.24
C ARG A 42 -8.37 5.35 -4.88
N LEU A 43 -7.39 4.85 -4.13
CA LEU A 43 -7.60 4.33 -2.77
C LEU A 43 -8.10 5.40 -1.80
N ARG A 44 -7.50 6.60 -1.81
CA ARG A 44 -7.92 7.73 -0.96
C ARG A 44 -9.37 8.13 -1.22
N LYS A 45 -9.81 8.18 -2.48
CA LYS A 45 -11.20 8.47 -2.86
C LYS A 45 -12.16 7.41 -2.30
N GLN A 46 -11.82 6.13 -2.41
CA GLN A 46 -12.64 5.02 -1.90
C GLN A 46 -12.79 5.06 -0.38
N ILE A 47 -11.72 5.37 0.37
CA ILE A 47 -11.76 5.51 1.83
C ILE A 47 -12.67 6.67 2.25
N LYS A 48 -12.56 7.82 1.57
CA LYS A 48 -13.40 9.00 1.86
C LYS A 48 -14.88 8.70 1.63
N LEU A 49 -15.21 7.96 0.57
CA LEU A 49 -16.58 7.53 0.29
C LEU A 49 -17.12 6.60 1.38
N LYS A 50 -16.36 5.57 1.79
CA LYS A 50 -16.78 4.63 2.86
C LYS A 50 -16.98 5.32 4.20
N ARG A 51 -16.15 6.31 4.57
CA ARG A 51 -16.30 7.05 5.83
C ARG A 51 -17.57 7.90 5.89
N ARG A 52 -18.08 8.36 4.74
CA ARG A 52 -19.33 9.13 4.66
C ARG A 52 -20.59 8.28 4.85
N GLN A 53 -20.49 6.96 4.68
CA GLN A 53 -21.64 6.04 4.69
C GLN A 53 -21.86 5.30 6.02
N LYS A 54 -21.00 5.46 7.03
CA LYS A 54 -21.23 4.84 8.36
C LYS A 54 -21.92 5.82 9.32
N PRO A 55 -23.06 5.48 9.95
CA PRO A 55 -23.63 6.26 11.03
C PRO A 55 -22.71 6.21 12.26
N ARG A 56 -22.53 7.37 12.89
CA ARG A 56 -21.69 7.60 14.07
C ARG A 56 -22.40 6.98 15.29
N SER A 57 -22.22 5.69 15.51
CA SER A 57 -22.79 4.99 16.68
C SER A 57 -21.88 5.10 17.91
N GLU A 58 -22.47 5.76 18.92
CA GLU A 58 -22.38 5.62 20.38
C GLU A 58 -21.04 5.73 21.14
N ARG A 59 -21.05 6.73 22.03
CA ARG A 59 -20.10 6.98 23.12
C ARG A 59 -20.11 5.80 24.10
N ALA A 60 -18.95 5.25 24.42
CA ALA A 60 -18.75 4.44 25.61
C ALA A 60 -17.84 5.17 26.60
N SER A 61 -18.29 5.18 27.86
CA SER A 61 -17.79 5.87 29.06
C SER A 61 -16.27 5.69 29.32
N PRO A 62 -15.56 6.72 29.82
CA PRO A 62 -14.11 6.66 30.02
C PRO A 62 -13.75 6.19 31.42
N ARG A 63 -13.66 4.88 31.65
CA ARG A 63 -12.88 4.36 32.79
C ARG A 63 -12.45 2.90 32.62
N ALA A 64 -11.32 2.69 31.94
CA ALA A 64 -10.51 1.49 32.10
C ALA A 64 -9.03 1.83 31.82
N THR A 65 -8.27 1.75 32.89
CA THR A 65 -6.82 1.76 33.09
C THR A 65 -5.99 1.46 31.83
N LEU A 66 -5.08 2.38 31.47
CA LEU A 66 -4.17 2.37 30.31
C LEU A 66 -3.18 1.18 30.22
N ARG A 67 -3.32 0.15 31.06
CA ARG A 67 -2.41 -1.00 31.11
C ARG A 67 -3.00 -2.30 30.55
N ASP A 68 -4.27 -2.33 30.17
CA ASP A 68 -4.95 -3.58 29.78
C ASP A 68 -5.55 -3.57 28.37
N ARG A 69 -5.16 -2.61 27.51
CA ARG A 69 -5.49 -2.66 26.08
C ARG A 69 -4.61 -3.69 25.38
N ARG A 70 -4.84 -4.95 25.71
CA ARG A 70 -4.28 -6.10 24.99
C ARG A 70 -4.75 -6.01 23.54
N VAL A 71 -3.81 -5.87 22.62
CA VAL A 71 -4.07 -6.02 21.20
C VAL A 71 -4.62 -7.44 21.01
N LYS A 72 -5.82 -7.56 20.45
CA LYS A 72 -6.35 -8.88 20.12
C LYS A 72 -5.41 -9.50 19.08
N PRO A 73 -4.80 -10.66 19.35
CA PRO A 73 -3.91 -11.26 18.38
C PRO A 73 -4.70 -11.61 17.12
N PRO A 74 -4.14 -11.34 15.92
CA PRO A 74 -4.76 -11.76 14.67
C PRO A 74 -4.85 -13.28 14.63
N VAL A 75 -5.95 -13.81 14.08
CA VAL A 75 -6.05 -15.24 13.77
C VAL A 75 -5.26 -15.47 12.50
N VAL A 76 -4.11 -16.15 12.65
CA VAL A 76 -3.16 -16.44 11.58
C VAL A 76 -3.56 -17.76 10.90
N MET A 77 -3.40 -17.85 9.58
CA MET A 77 -3.65 -19.11 8.87
C MET A 77 -2.44 -20.06 9.00
N PRO A 78 -2.65 -21.39 9.06
CA PRO A 78 -1.58 -22.36 8.89
C PRO A 78 -0.80 -22.09 7.61
N VAL A 79 0.53 -22.18 7.68
CA VAL A 79 1.39 -21.91 6.54
C VAL A 79 1.61 -23.21 5.77
N GLU A 80 1.06 -23.27 4.55
CA GLU A 80 1.29 -24.39 3.63
C GLU A 80 2.15 -23.95 2.44
N ASN A 81 2.06 -22.68 2.04
CA ASN A 81 2.77 -22.12 0.89
C ASN A 81 3.39 -20.74 1.19
N PRO A 82 4.41 -20.29 0.44
CA PRO A 82 5.03 -18.97 0.65
C PRO A 82 4.07 -17.78 0.62
N LYS A 83 2.97 -17.89 -0.12
CA LYS A 83 1.92 -16.84 -0.18
C LYS A 83 1.17 -16.68 1.15
N ASP A 84 1.14 -17.71 1.99
CA ASP A 84 0.44 -17.67 3.27
C ASP A 84 1.18 -16.79 4.28
N HIS A 85 2.51 -16.73 4.20
CA HIS A 85 3.29 -15.74 4.96
C HIS A 85 2.89 -14.32 4.60
N MET A 86 2.68 -14.01 3.32
CA MET A 86 2.23 -12.68 2.91
C MET A 86 0.82 -12.40 3.44
N ARG A 87 -0.11 -13.36 3.35
CA ARG A 87 -1.47 -13.24 3.91
C ARG A 87 -1.43 -12.97 5.41
N ASN A 88 -0.63 -13.74 6.14
CA ASN A 88 -0.45 -13.60 7.58
C ASN A 88 0.16 -12.23 7.95
N ALA A 89 1.17 -11.76 7.20
CA ALA A 89 1.74 -10.43 7.38
C ALA A 89 0.71 -9.32 7.15
N PHE A 90 -0.20 -9.46 6.17
CA PHE A 90 -1.29 -8.51 5.99
C PHE A 90 -2.30 -8.54 7.14
N LEU A 91 -2.62 -9.72 7.68
CA LEU A 91 -3.51 -9.86 8.84
C LEU A 91 -2.90 -9.21 10.09
N GLU A 92 -1.60 -9.39 10.31
CA GLU A 92 -0.85 -8.75 11.39
C GLU A 92 -0.82 -7.23 11.24
N PHE A 93 -0.50 -6.73 10.04
CA PHE A 93 -0.49 -5.31 9.75
C PHE A 93 -1.88 -4.66 9.95
N ALA A 94 -2.94 -5.35 9.55
CA ALA A 94 -4.32 -4.90 9.76
C ALA A 94 -4.66 -4.82 11.24
N ALA A 95 -4.32 -5.85 12.03
CA ALA A 95 -4.53 -5.86 13.47
C ALA A 95 -3.81 -4.70 14.18
N LEU A 96 -2.55 -4.46 13.81
CA LEU A 96 -1.77 -3.33 14.33
C LEU A 96 -2.41 -1.98 13.98
N THR A 97 -2.83 -1.81 12.72
CA THR A 97 -3.47 -0.57 12.25
C THR A 97 -4.76 -0.28 13.02
N ILE A 98 -5.60 -1.30 13.24
CA ILE A 98 -6.84 -1.18 14.02
C ILE A 98 -6.52 -0.78 15.47
N ALA A 99 -5.56 -1.45 16.10
CA ALA A 99 -5.17 -1.13 17.48
C ALA A 99 -4.67 0.32 17.63
N ILE A 100 -3.86 0.80 16.68
CA ILE A 100 -3.37 2.20 16.67
C ILE A 100 -4.52 3.18 16.46
N GLN A 101 -5.47 2.88 15.56
CA GLN A 101 -6.65 3.70 15.34
C GLN A 101 -7.53 3.78 16.59
N ASP A 102 -7.71 2.67 17.31
CA ASP A 102 -8.48 2.66 18.55
C ASP A 102 -7.80 3.51 19.63
N VAL A 103 -6.47 3.37 19.80
CA VAL A 103 -5.71 4.20 20.74
C VAL A 103 -5.81 5.69 20.36
N THR A 104 -5.55 6.06 19.11
CA THR A 104 -5.62 7.46 18.67
C THR A 104 -7.02 8.03 18.80
N GLN A 105 -8.06 7.30 18.41
CA GLN A 105 -9.44 7.75 18.59
C GLN A 105 -9.80 7.94 20.06
N THR A 106 -9.32 7.08 20.94
CA THR A 106 -9.60 7.23 22.37
C THR A 106 -8.86 8.41 22.97
N MET A 107 -7.61 8.68 22.57
CA MET A 107 -6.81 9.79 23.09
C MET A 107 -7.26 11.15 22.55
N CYS A 108 -7.59 11.23 21.26
CA CYS A 108 -7.96 12.48 20.59
C CYS A 108 -9.42 12.90 20.80
N LYS A 109 -10.29 12.02 21.31
CA LYS A 109 -11.69 12.36 21.63
C LYS A 109 -11.90 12.77 23.09
N THR A 110 -10.87 12.70 23.93
CA THR A 110 -10.89 13.08 25.36
C THR A 110 -10.51 14.53 25.66
N PHE A 111 -10.45 15.39 24.64
CA PHE A 111 -10.24 16.84 24.77
C PHE A 111 -11.40 17.60 24.13
#